data_AF-A0A933I7A3-F1
#
_entry.id   AF-A0A933I7A3-F1
#
_cell.length_a   1.000
_cell.length_b   1.000
_cell.length_c   1.000
_cell.angle_alpha   90.00
_cell.angle_beta   90.00
_cell.angle_gamma   90.00
#
_symmetry.space_group_name_H-M   'P 1'
#
loop_
_entity.id
_entity.type
_entity.pdbx_description
1 polymer ?
#
loop_
_entity_poly.entity_id
_entity_poly.type
_entity_poly.pdbx_seq_one_letter_code
_entity_poly.pdbx_strand_id
1 'polypeptide(L)'
;MKKHQNTRINLLEAIRRIQSNNLIVWGAFIVGFDNDDKNIFNEQLEFIRASSIPVVMAGMLQALPGTPLYDRIKHEGRLRDDTAGGIRGAADSLVHTNITPVNMSSEELAEGYRYLAQNLYTYDNFSERLINAIAIGKKYGIKGRTQITKKGLMTLLRLLRYYLLSADLKRARMFMRVITRTLIHNPQHLYTALIHLVVYKHLKLFYEQGTSDKK
;
A
#
# COMPACT_ATOMS: atom_id res chain seq x y z
N MET A 1 10.53 22.04 -1.33
CA MET A 1 9.81 21.31 -2.40
C MET A 1 8.97 22.29 -3.21
N LYS A 2 9.08 22.33 -4.55
CA LYS A 2 8.31 23.26 -5.42
C LYS A 2 7.03 22.63 -6.01
N LYS A 3 6.51 21.56 -5.39
CA LYS A 3 5.35 20.80 -5.84
C LYS A 3 4.10 21.31 -5.12
N HIS A 4 3.25 22.08 -5.82
CA HIS A 4 2.02 22.67 -5.27
C HIS A 4 0.75 22.00 -5.83
N GLN A 5 0.89 20.90 -6.55
CA GLN A 5 -0.23 20.14 -7.08
C GLN A 5 -1.10 19.60 -5.94
N ASN A 6 -2.41 19.68 -6.11
CA ASN A 6 -3.42 19.14 -5.20
C ASN A 6 -3.41 19.70 -3.75
N THR A 7 -2.71 20.81 -3.48
CA THR A 7 -2.69 21.44 -2.15
C THR A 7 -3.94 22.27 -1.84
N ARG A 8 -4.78 22.53 -2.85
CA ARG A 8 -6.01 23.34 -2.73
C ARG A 8 -7.30 22.51 -2.72
N ILE A 9 -7.18 21.18 -2.70
CA ILE A 9 -8.33 20.27 -2.69
C ILE A 9 -8.31 19.41 -1.43
N ASN A 10 -9.50 19.06 -0.94
CA ASN A 10 -9.62 18.04 0.09
C ASN A 10 -9.36 16.67 -0.55
N LEU A 11 -8.17 16.09 -0.29
CA LEU A 11 -7.76 14.81 -0.86
C LEU A 11 -8.70 13.67 -0.47
N LEU A 12 -9.20 13.63 0.77
CA LEU A 12 -10.12 12.59 1.22
C LEU A 12 -11.43 12.64 0.43
N GLU A 13 -11.96 13.84 0.19
CA GLU A 13 -13.17 14.02 -0.61
C GLU A 13 -12.93 13.61 -2.07
N ALA A 14 -11.80 13.99 -2.66
CA ALA A 14 -11.44 13.60 -4.02
C ALA A 14 -11.35 12.07 -4.17
N ILE A 15 -10.70 11.39 -3.22
CA ILE A 15 -10.60 9.92 -3.20
C ILE A 15 -11.98 9.28 -3.07
N ARG A 16 -12.82 9.77 -2.14
CA ARG A 16 -14.19 9.28 -1.96
C ARG A 16 -15.02 9.47 -3.22
N ARG A 17 -14.86 10.59 -3.93
CA ARG A 17 -15.56 10.85 -5.20
C ARG A 17 -15.16 9.82 -6.26
N ILE A 18 -13.88 9.46 -6.37
CA ILE A 18 -13.42 8.40 -7.27
C ILE A 18 -14.04 7.05 -6.88
N GLN A 19 -13.92 6.67 -5.60
CA GLN A 19 -14.46 5.41 -5.06
C GLN A 19 -15.97 5.29 -5.25
N SER A 20 -16.72 6.39 -5.09
CA SER A 20 -18.17 6.41 -5.30
C SER A 20 -18.58 6.01 -6.72
N ASN A 21 -17.67 6.14 -7.70
CA ASN A 21 -17.89 5.73 -9.08
C ASN A 21 -17.34 4.32 -9.36
N ASN A 22 -17.25 3.47 -8.33
CA ASN A 22 -16.83 2.06 -8.41
C ASN A 22 -15.37 1.87 -8.88
N LEU A 23 -14.53 2.87 -8.65
CA LEU A 23 -13.11 2.83 -8.95
C LEU A 23 -12.31 2.63 -7.66
N ILE A 24 -11.61 1.50 -7.53
CA ILE A 24 -10.72 1.28 -6.40
C ILE A 24 -9.44 2.09 -6.62
N VAL A 25 -9.15 2.97 -5.67
CA VAL A 25 -7.93 3.80 -5.68
C VAL A 25 -6.76 2.99 -5.15
N TRP A 26 -5.65 3.02 -5.88
CA TRP A 26 -4.35 2.53 -5.42
C TRP A 26 -3.46 3.74 -5.16
N GLY A 27 -2.67 3.71 -4.09
CA GLY A 27 -1.85 4.85 -3.66
C GLY A 27 -0.37 4.51 -3.58
N ALA A 28 0.47 5.45 -4.01
CA ALA A 28 1.91 5.43 -3.74
C ALA A 28 2.22 6.53 -2.73
N PHE A 29 2.96 6.17 -1.68
CA PHE A 29 3.28 7.05 -0.55
C PHE A 29 4.77 7.04 -0.30
N ILE A 30 5.33 8.21 0.02
CA ILE A 30 6.76 8.38 0.27
C ILE A 30 6.94 9.07 1.62
N VAL A 31 7.86 8.55 2.44
CA VAL A 31 8.28 9.13 3.72
C VAL A 31 9.78 9.43 3.71
N GLY A 32 10.24 10.25 4.66
CA GLY A 32 11.65 10.64 4.78
C GLY A 32 11.98 11.97 4.08
N PHE A 33 10.99 12.85 3.92
CA PHE A 33 11.22 14.23 3.50
C PHE A 33 11.85 15.07 4.61
N ASP A 34 12.47 16.20 4.24
CA ASP A 34 13.14 17.10 5.21
C ASP A 34 12.20 17.64 6.30
N ASN A 35 10.89 17.70 6.03
CA ASN A 35 9.87 18.17 6.98
C ASN A 35 9.20 17.02 7.74
N ASP A 36 9.48 15.77 7.39
CA ASP A 36 8.92 14.64 8.11
C ASP A 36 9.62 14.53 9.47
N ASP A 37 8.85 14.29 10.52
CA ASP A 37 9.31 13.91 11.84
C ASP A 37 8.86 12.47 12.15
N LYS A 38 9.08 12.01 13.39
CA LYS A 38 8.75 10.64 13.80
C LYS A 38 7.24 10.31 13.73
N ASN A 39 6.37 11.32 13.68
CA ASN A 39 4.92 11.11 13.62
C ASN A 39 4.43 10.76 12.22
N ILE A 40 5.23 11.04 11.17
CA ILE A 40 4.83 10.86 9.76
C ILE A 40 4.27 9.46 9.47
N PHE A 41 4.82 8.42 10.09
CA PHE A 41 4.38 7.04 9.83
C PHE A 41 2.96 6.79 10.31
N ASN A 42 2.60 7.34 11.47
CA ASN A 42 1.25 7.27 12.00
C ASN A 42 0.31 8.14 11.19
N GLU A 43 0.71 9.36 10.86
CA GLU A 43 -0.08 10.28 10.03
C GLU A 43 -0.42 9.68 8.66
N GLN A 44 0.56 9.06 7.99
CA GLN A 44 0.35 8.36 6.73
C GLN A 44 -0.60 7.18 6.90
N LEU A 45 -0.41 6.35 7.94
CA LEU A 45 -1.27 5.20 8.21
C LEU A 45 -2.72 5.63 8.46
N GLU A 46 -2.94 6.68 9.26
CA GLU A 46 -4.25 7.23 9.55
C GLU A 46 -4.91 7.83 8.31
N PHE A 47 -4.18 8.57 7.50
CA PHE A 47 -4.70 9.07 6.23
C PHE A 47 -5.10 7.94 5.28
N ILE A 48 -4.27 6.90 5.16
CA ILE A 48 -4.53 5.71 4.33
C ILE A 48 -5.79 4.96 4.81
N ARG A 49 -5.96 4.82 6.13
CA ARG A 49 -7.16 4.24 6.75
C ARG A 49 -8.40 5.09 6.45
N ALA A 50 -8.33 6.41 6.72
CA ALA A 50 -9.44 7.34 6.54
C ALA A 50 -9.90 7.46 5.07
N SER A 51 -8.95 7.33 4.12
CA SER A 51 -9.21 7.32 2.69
C SER A 51 -9.67 5.97 2.14
N SER A 52 -9.64 4.90 2.94
CA SER A 52 -10.00 3.54 2.52
C SER A 52 -9.24 3.08 1.27
N ILE A 53 -7.95 3.42 1.15
CA ILE A 53 -7.12 2.95 0.03
C ILE A 53 -6.63 1.52 0.35
N PRO A 54 -7.09 0.47 -0.33
CA PRO A 54 -6.71 -0.90 0.02
C PRO A 54 -5.27 -1.22 -0.37
N VAL A 55 -4.82 -0.75 -1.53
CA VAL A 55 -3.52 -1.08 -2.12
C VAL A 55 -2.60 0.12 -2.01
N VAL A 56 -1.53 -0.07 -1.25
CA VAL A 56 -0.54 0.97 -0.93
C VAL A 56 0.87 0.49 -1.26
N MET A 57 1.56 1.28 -2.06
CA MET A 57 2.99 1.15 -2.28
C MET A 57 3.68 2.28 -1.51
N ALA A 58 4.05 2.00 -0.26
CA ALA A 58 4.89 2.87 0.52
C ALA A 58 6.37 2.67 0.13
N GLY A 59 7.14 3.75 0.15
CA GLY A 59 8.59 3.74 -0.02
C GLY A 59 9.23 4.91 0.75
N MET A 60 10.56 4.89 0.84
CA MET A 60 11.31 6.01 1.39
C MET A 60 11.86 6.90 0.27
N LEU A 61 12.02 8.18 0.58
CA LEU A 61 12.50 9.17 -0.38
C LEU A 61 13.92 8.79 -0.85
N GLN A 62 14.12 8.80 -2.16
CA GLN A 62 15.42 8.58 -2.79
C GLN A 62 15.80 9.80 -3.61
N ALA A 63 17.06 10.20 -3.52
CA ALA A 63 17.66 11.18 -4.39
C ALA A 63 18.21 10.45 -5.62
N LEU A 64 17.50 10.52 -6.76
CA LEU A 64 17.94 9.85 -7.98
C LEU A 64 18.96 10.71 -8.75
N PRO A 65 20.07 10.13 -9.25
CA PRO A 65 21.05 10.86 -10.05
C PRO A 65 20.41 11.64 -11.21
N GLY A 66 20.85 12.89 -11.41
CA GLY A 66 20.30 13.77 -12.45
C GLY A 66 18.98 14.47 -12.09
N THR A 67 18.50 14.35 -10.85
CA THR A 67 17.33 15.10 -10.37
C THR A 67 17.74 16.34 -9.56
N PRO A 68 16.92 17.41 -9.54
CA PRO A 68 17.18 18.57 -8.69
C PRO A 68 17.29 18.25 -7.20
N LEU A 69 16.61 17.17 -6.75
CA LEU A 69 16.73 16.70 -5.37
C LEU A 69 18.14 16.15 -5.10
N TYR A 70 18.69 15.36 -6.03
CA TYR A 70 20.03 14.80 -5.89
C TYR A 70 21.11 15.87 -5.81
N ASP A 71 21.09 16.84 -6.73
CA ASP A 71 22.07 17.93 -6.73
C ASP A 71 22.01 18.72 -5.42
N ARG A 72 20.80 18.99 -4.91
CA ARG A 72 20.59 19.66 -3.63
C ARG A 72 21.15 18.84 -2.46
N ILE A 73 20.75 17.58 -2.32
CA ILE A 73 21.18 16.71 -1.21
C ILE A 73 22.69 16.48 -1.23
N LYS A 74 23.29 16.38 -2.42
CA LYS A 74 24.75 16.32 -2.60
C LYS A 74 25.43 17.61 -2.14
N HIS A 75 24.92 18.77 -2.54
CA HIS A 75 25.45 20.08 -2.13
C HIS A 75 25.34 20.29 -0.62
N GLU A 76 24.26 19.83 0.00
CA GLU A 76 24.04 19.87 1.46
C GLU A 76 24.92 18.85 2.23
N GLY A 77 25.72 18.02 1.56
CA GLY A 77 26.56 16.99 2.20
C GLY A 77 25.76 15.86 2.86
N ARG A 78 24.49 15.69 2.48
CA ARG A 78 23.55 14.71 3.05
C ARG A 78 23.36 13.47 2.18
N LEU A 79 24.02 13.41 1.02
CA LEU A 79 23.98 12.26 0.14
C LEU A 79 24.86 11.14 0.72
N ARG A 80 24.28 9.95 0.90
CA ARG A 80 24.99 8.76 1.36
C ARG A 80 25.46 7.96 0.14
N ASP A 81 26.70 7.48 0.19
CA ASP A 81 27.33 6.66 -0.84
C ASP A 81 26.98 5.17 -0.67
N ASP A 82 25.75 4.89 -0.26
CA ASP A 82 25.28 3.50 -0.23
C ASP A 82 24.83 3.08 -1.62
N THR A 83 25.14 1.84 -1.96
CA THR A 83 24.52 1.11 -3.06
C THR A 83 23.01 0.86 -2.83
N ALA A 84 22.41 1.49 -1.81
CA ALA A 84 21.02 1.36 -1.38
C ALA A 84 20.10 2.48 -1.93
N GLY A 85 20.65 3.41 -2.72
CA GLY A 85 19.88 4.32 -3.56
C GLY A 85 19.03 3.57 -4.59
N GLY A 86 17.76 3.37 -4.27
CA GLY A 86 16.83 2.49 -4.97
C GLY A 86 16.75 2.68 -6.50
N ILE A 87 17.42 1.78 -7.24
CA ILE A 87 17.08 1.35 -8.62
C ILE A 87 17.18 -0.18 -8.73
N ARG A 88 16.97 -0.92 -7.64
CA ARG A 88 16.77 -2.38 -7.72
C ARG A 88 15.54 -2.68 -6.91
N GLY A 89 14.43 -2.97 -7.59
CA GLY A 89 13.15 -3.35 -6.98
C GLY A 89 13.20 -4.69 -6.24
N ALA A 90 14.30 -4.97 -5.55
CA ALA A 90 14.46 -6.06 -4.63
C ALA A 90 13.92 -5.62 -3.27
N ALA A 91 13.17 -6.52 -2.64
CA ALA A 91 12.49 -6.25 -1.39
C ALA A 91 13.47 -5.81 -0.28
N ASP A 92 14.70 -6.35 -0.32
CA ASP A 92 15.81 -6.06 0.61
C ASP A 92 16.18 -4.57 0.73
N SER A 93 15.90 -3.77 -0.29
CA SER A 93 16.32 -2.37 -0.35
C SER A 93 15.24 -1.39 0.14
N LEU A 94 14.08 -1.89 0.58
CA LEU A 94 12.93 -1.05 0.96
C LEU A 94 13.17 -0.23 2.23
N VAL A 95 14.06 -0.70 3.11
CA VAL A 95 14.35 -0.09 4.42
C VAL A 95 15.58 0.84 4.40
N HIS A 96 16.05 1.25 3.22
CA HIS A 96 17.20 2.14 3.07
C HIS A 96 16.90 3.38 2.21
N THR A 97 17.64 4.46 2.46
CA THR A 97 17.62 5.70 1.68
C THR A 97 19.04 6.24 1.52
N ASN A 98 19.32 6.81 0.35
CA ASN A 98 20.58 7.50 0.09
C ASN A 98 20.61 8.95 0.63
N ILE A 99 19.64 9.34 1.47
CA ILE A 99 19.53 10.67 2.05
C ILE A 99 19.65 10.57 3.57
N THR A 100 20.52 11.37 4.18
CA THR A 100 20.53 11.57 5.63
C THR A 100 19.35 12.45 6.05
N PRO A 101 18.39 11.98 6.87
CA PRO A 101 17.21 12.76 7.27
C PRO A 101 17.59 13.93 8.20
N VAL A 102 16.71 14.95 8.29
CA VAL A 102 16.96 16.15 9.13
C VAL A 102 16.40 15.99 10.54
N ASN A 103 15.14 15.54 10.68
CA ASN A 103 14.43 15.57 11.97
C ASN A 103 14.32 14.19 12.65
N MET A 104 15.07 13.19 12.18
CA MET A 104 15.14 11.86 12.78
C MET A 104 16.44 11.17 12.38
N SER A 105 16.87 10.16 13.14
CA SER A 105 18.02 9.33 12.76
C SER A 105 17.65 8.39 11.59
N SER A 106 18.66 7.85 10.90
CA SER A 106 18.43 6.85 9.85
C SER A 106 17.78 5.57 10.39
N GLU A 107 18.10 5.19 11.63
CA GLU A 107 17.52 4.05 12.34
C GLU A 107 16.05 4.31 12.65
N GLU A 108 15.71 5.49 13.16
CA GLU A 108 14.32 5.89 13.45
C GLU A 108 13.47 5.91 12.17
N LEU A 109 14.03 6.40 11.06
CA LEU A 109 13.37 6.36 9.75
C LEU A 109 13.11 4.91 9.31
N ALA A 110 14.11 4.03 9.42
CA ALA A 110 13.98 2.64 9.03
C ALA A 110 12.97 1.89 9.91
N GLU A 111 13.00 2.07 11.23
CA GLU A 111 12.06 1.48 12.18
C GLU A 111 10.62 1.96 11.93
N GLY A 112 10.43 3.27 11.78
CA GLY A 112 9.12 3.85 11.48
C GLY A 112 8.57 3.37 10.13
N TYR A 113 9.43 3.23 9.12
CA TYR A 113 9.02 2.67 7.83
C TYR A 113 8.65 1.19 7.94
N ARG A 114 9.40 0.36 8.69
CA ARG A 114 9.04 -1.04 8.97
C ARG A 114 7.68 -1.11 9.67
N TYR A 115 7.46 -0.27 10.67
CA TYR A 115 6.17 -0.15 11.36
C TYR A 115 5.04 0.15 10.37
N LEU A 116 5.20 1.17 9.51
CA LEU A 116 4.20 1.54 8.51
C LEU A 116 3.92 0.36 7.56
N ALA A 117 4.97 -0.21 6.95
CA ALA A 117 4.88 -1.31 6.00
C ALA A 117 4.16 -2.55 6.58
N GLN A 118 4.51 -2.95 7.80
CA GLN A 118 3.88 -4.08 8.49
C GLN A 118 2.40 -3.79 8.78
N ASN A 119 2.09 -2.57 9.27
CA ASN A 119 0.73 -2.19 9.59
C ASN A 119 -0.16 -2.09 8.34
N LEU A 120 0.36 -1.67 7.19
CA LEU A 120 -0.42 -1.59 5.96
C LEU A 120 -1.08 -2.92 5.58
N TYR A 121 -0.43 -4.05 5.85
CA TYR A 121 -0.87 -5.38 5.41
C TYR A 121 -1.13 -6.36 6.56
N THR A 122 -1.45 -5.85 7.75
CA THR A 122 -2.17 -6.67 8.73
C THR A 122 -3.54 -7.06 8.17
N TYR A 123 -4.05 -8.22 8.59
CA TYR A 123 -5.33 -8.73 8.10
C TYR A 123 -6.47 -7.72 8.27
N ASP A 124 -6.52 -7.04 9.42
CA ASP A 124 -7.57 -6.07 9.71
C ASP A 124 -7.39 -4.78 8.90
N ASN A 125 -6.19 -4.18 8.90
CA ASN A 125 -5.97 -2.92 8.18
C ASN A 125 -6.24 -3.04 6.67
N PHE A 126 -5.82 -4.12 6.04
CA PHE A 126 -6.11 -4.33 4.63
C PHE A 126 -7.60 -4.58 4.38
N SER A 127 -8.21 -5.50 5.14
CA SER A 127 -9.60 -5.91 4.89
C SER A 127 -10.59 -4.79 5.16
N GLU A 128 -10.42 -4.00 6.21
CA GLU A 128 -11.26 -2.83 6.50
C GLU A 128 -11.23 -1.83 5.34
N ARG A 129 -10.04 -1.47 4.86
CA ARG A 129 -9.91 -0.52 3.74
C ARG A 129 -10.56 -1.04 2.46
N LEU A 130 -10.39 -2.32 2.14
CA LEU A 130 -11.02 -2.94 0.98
C LEU A 130 -12.55 -2.98 1.10
N ILE A 131 -13.06 -3.42 2.25
CA ILE A 131 -14.51 -3.50 2.51
C ILE A 131 -15.13 -2.11 2.41
N ASN A 132 -14.51 -1.10 3.04
CA ASN A 132 -15.00 0.28 3.01
C ASN A 132 -14.98 0.86 1.59
N ALA A 133 -13.90 0.65 0.83
CA ALA A 133 -13.82 1.10 -0.56
C ALA A 133 -14.94 0.49 -1.43
N ILE A 134 -15.22 -0.81 -1.26
CA ILE A 134 -16.32 -1.50 -1.96
C ILE A 134 -17.69 -0.98 -1.53
N ALA A 135 -17.86 -0.70 -0.23
CA ALA A 135 -19.12 -0.18 0.31
C ALA A 135 -19.42 1.26 -0.13
N ILE A 136 -18.40 2.08 -0.37
CA ILE A 136 -18.54 3.46 -0.89
C ILE A 136 -19.03 3.47 -2.34
N GLY A 137 -18.68 2.45 -3.13
CA GLY A 137 -19.07 2.36 -4.54
C GLY A 137 -20.58 2.31 -4.76
N LYS A 138 -21.06 2.95 -5.84
CA LYS A 138 -22.46 2.88 -6.30
C LYS A 138 -22.94 1.43 -6.50
N LYS A 139 -24.18 1.15 -6.12
CA LYS A 139 -24.82 -0.18 -6.19
C LYS A 139 -25.37 -0.57 -7.56
N TYR A 140 -25.24 0.29 -8.57
CA TYR A 140 -25.71 0.04 -9.93
C TYR A 140 -24.59 0.25 -10.96
N GLY A 141 -24.65 -0.47 -12.09
CA GLY A 141 -24.07 0.02 -13.34
C GLY A 141 -22.77 -0.62 -13.85
N ILE A 142 -22.24 -1.70 -13.25
CA ILE A 142 -21.14 -2.45 -13.89
C ILE A 142 -21.55 -3.90 -14.11
N LYS A 143 -22.21 -4.17 -15.24
CA LYS A 143 -22.34 -5.54 -15.76
C LYS A 143 -20.99 -5.97 -16.34
N GLY A 144 -20.05 -6.33 -15.47
CA GLY A 144 -18.82 -6.97 -15.90
C GLY A 144 -19.15 -8.31 -16.54
N ARG A 145 -18.97 -8.45 -17.86
CA ARG A 145 -18.94 -9.76 -18.51
C ARG A 145 -17.64 -10.46 -18.10
N THR A 146 -17.64 -11.12 -16.95
CA THR A 146 -16.57 -12.08 -16.63
C THR A 146 -16.85 -13.38 -17.35
N GLN A 147 -16.16 -13.64 -18.46
CA GLN A 147 -16.10 -14.99 -19.01
C GLN A 147 -15.30 -15.87 -18.04
N ILE A 148 -15.92 -16.96 -17.57
CA ILE A 148 -15.25 -17.95 -16.75
C ILE A 148 -14.27 -18.71 -17.66
N THR A 149 -12.98 -18.47 -17.47
CA THR A 149 -11.92 -19.22 -18.17
C THR A 149 -11.40 -20.34 -17.28
N LYS A 150 -10.90 -21.44 -17.88
CA LYS A 150 -10.24 -22.53 -17.14
C LYS A 150 -9.09 -22.02 -16.27
N LYS A 151 -8.32 -21.04 -16.77
CA LYS A 151 -7.25 -20.36 -16.02
C LYS A 151 -7.81 -19.58 -14.84
N GLY A 152 -8.92 -18.86 -15.02
CA GLY A 152 -9.61 -18.14 -13.94
C GLY A 152 -10.10 -19.08 -12.83
N LEU A 153 -10.71 -20.22 -13.19
CA LEU A 153 -11.16 -21.21 -12.22
C LEU A 153 -9.98 -21.81 -11.43
N MET A 154 -8.87 -22.13 -12.09
CA MET A 154 -7.68 -22.63 -11.42
C MET A 154 -7.05 -21.60 -10.49
N THR A 155 -7.05 -20.31 -10.86
CA THR A 155 -6.63 -19.22 -9.96
C THR A 155 -7.54 -19.13 -8.74
N LEU A 156 -8.86 -19.24 -8.92
CA LEU A 156 -9.83 -19.26 -7.80
C LEU A 156 -9.57 -20.42 -6.85
N LEU A 157 -9.37 -21.64 -7.36
CA LEU A 157 -9.06 -22.81 -6.53
C LEU A 157 -7.76 -22.63 -5.74
N ARG A 158 -6.71 -22.06 -6.37
CA ARG A 158 -5.44 -21.74 -5.70
C ARG A 158 -5.63 -20.70 -4.59
N LEU A 159 -6.48 -19.70 -4.81
CA LEU A 159 -6.83 -18.71 -3.79
C LEU A 159 -7.58 -19.34 -2.63
N LEU A 160 -8.63 -20.11 -2.90
CA LEU A 160 -9.41 -20.81 -1.87
C LEU A 160 -8.50 -21.72 -1.04
N ARG A 161 -7.62 -22.50 -1.67
CA ARG A 161 -6.63 -23.32 -0.97
C ARG A 161 -5.71 -22.46 -0.09
N TYR A 162 -5.18 -21.36 -0.61
CA TYR A 162 -4.27 -20.49 0.16
C TYR A 162 -4.93 -19.82 1.37
N TYR A 163 -6.19 -19.39 1.23
CA TYR A 163 -6.89 -18.67 2.30
C TYR A 163 -7.60 -19.58 3.29
N LEU A 164 -8.25 -20.66 2.84
CA LEU A 164 -9.11 -21.51 3.67
C LEU A 164 -8.42 -22.75 4.22
N LEU A 165 -7.52 -23.38 3.45
CA LEU A 165 -6.84 -24.63 3.84
C LEU A 165 -5.48 -24.37 4.52
N SER A 166 -5.36 -23.23 5.17
CA SER A 166 -4.11 -22.74 5.72
C SER A 166 -4.17 -22.78 7.24
N ALA A 167 -3.06 -23.11 7.91
CA ALA A 167 -3.00 -23.16 9.38
C ALA A 167 -3.26 -21.80 10.06
N ASP A 168 -3.21 -20.70 9.31
CA ASP A 168 -3.49 -19.36 9.82
C ASP A 168 -5.00 -19.06 9.82
N LEU A 169 -5.64 -19.24 10.97
CA LEU A 169 -7.06 -18.96 11.17
C LEU A 169 -7.42 -17.49 10.99
N LYS A 170 -6.49 -16.55 11.25
CA LYS A 170 -6.74 -15.11 11.06
C LYS A 170 -6.84 -14.79 9.56
N ARG A 171 -6.01 -15.43 8.73
CA ARG A 171 -6.11 -15.32 7.27
C ARG A 171 -7.44 -15.82 6.73
N ALA A 172 -7.88 -17.01 7.19
CA ALA A 172 -9.17 -17.58 6.77
C ALA A 172 -10.35 -16.68 7.18
N ARG A 173 -10.31 -16.15 8.41
CA ARG A 173 -11.32 -15.21 8.92
C ARG A 173 -11.37 -13.92 8.11
N MET A 174 -10.22 -13.33 7.80
CA MET A 174 -10.13 -12.15 6.94
C MET A 174 -10.75 -12.41 5.57
N PHE A 175 -10.41 -13.54 4.94
CA PHE A 175 -10.96 -13.91 3.64
C PHE A 175 -12.49 -14.00 3.69
N MET A 176 -13.04 -14.77 4.65
CA MET A 176 -14.48 -14.91 4.81
C MET A 176 -15.16 -13.56 5.09
N ARG A 177 -14.55 -12.72 5.93
CA ARG A 177 -15.03 -11.38 6.23
C ARG A 177 -15.14 -10.52 4.97
N VAL A 178 -14.08 -10.47 4.15
CA VAL A 178 -14.07 -9.70 2.88
C VAL A 178 -15.14 -10.20 1.93
N ILE A 179 -15.26 -11.52 1.72
CA ILE A 179 -16.24 -12.10 0.82
C ILE A 179 -17.67 -11.80 1.29
N THR A 180 -17.99 -12.12 2.55
CA THR A 180 -19.33 -11.90 3.11
C THR A 180 -19.73 -10.42 3.07
N ARG A 181 -18.83 -9.52 3.49
CA ARG A 181 -19.09 -8.07 3.44
C ARG A 181 -19.24 -7.55 2.01
N THR A 182 -18.47 -8.06 1.06
CA THR A 182 -18.63 -7.71 -0.36
C THR A 182 -20.00 -8.12 -0.89
N LEU A 183 -20.44 -9.35 -0.59
CA LEU A 183 -21.76 -9.85 -1.01
C LEU A 183 -22.91 -9.06 -0.39
N ILE A 184 -22.79 -8.65 0.87
CA ILE A 184 -23.80 -7.84 1.58
C ILE A 184 -23.85 -6.40 1.05
N HIS A 185 -22.70 -5.74 0.88
CA HIS A 185 -22.66 -4.32 0.55
C HIS A 185 -22.78 -4.05 -0.96
N ASN A 186 -22.08 -4.82 -1.79
CA ASN A 186 -21.97 -4.56 -3.23
C ASN A 186 -21.53 -5.81 -4.03
N PRO A 187 -22.41 -6.79 -4.27
CA PRO A 187 -22.05 -8.12 -4.81
C PRO A 187 -21.41 -8.08 -6.21
N GLN A 188 -21.68 -7.06 -7.02
CA GLN A 188 -21.03 -6.86 -8.32
C GLN A 188 -19.50 -6.66 -8.20
N HIS A 189 -18.98 -6.30 -7.01
CA HIS A 189 -17.54 -6.17 -6.76
C HIS A 189 -16.86 -7.47 -6.32
N LEU A 190 -17.54 -8.63 -6.34
CA LEU A 190 -16.92 -9.89 -5.91
C LEU A 190 -15.63 -10.19 -6.68
N TYR A 191 -15.63 -10.00 -7.99
CA TYR A 191 -14.42 -10.18 -8.81
C TYR A 191 -13.30 -9.21 -8.41
N THR A 192 -13.65 -7.94 -8.18
CA THR A 192 -12.73 -6.92 -7.68
C THR A 192 -12.13 -7.33 -6.33
N ALA A 193 -12.94 -7.78 -5.37
CA ALA A 193 -12.47 -8.25 -4.08
C ALA A 193 -11.49 -9.43 -4.22
N LEU A 194 -11.79 -10.40 -5.09
CA LEU A 194 -10.91 -11.54 -5.35
C LEU A 194 -9.57 -11.12 -5.96
N ILE A 195 -9.56 -10.18 -6.92
CA ILE A 195 -8.30 -9.61 -7.44
C ILE A 195 -7.50 -8.95 -6.32
N HIS A 196 -8.14 -8.16 -5.48
CA HIS A 196 -7.43 -7.46 -4.40
C HIS A 196 -6.91 -8.41 -3.33
N LEU A 197 -7.54 -9.57 -3.11
CA LEU A 197 -7.00 -10.65 -2.28
C LEU A 197 -5.79 -11.34 -2.94
N VAL A 198 -5.70 -11.41 -4.26
CA VAL A 198 -4.46 -11.84 -4.94
C VAL A 198 -3.36 -10.81 -4.69
N VAL A 199 -3.66 -9.53 -4.94
CA VAL A 199 -2.72 -8.42 -4.76
C VAL A 199 -2.20 -8.35 -3.32
N TYR A 200 -3.09 -8.48 -2.33
CA TYR A 200 -2.73 -8.56 -0.91
C TYR A 200 -1.69 -9.63 -0.64
N LYS A 201 -1.89 -10.85 -1.16
CA LYS A 201 -0.93 -11.95 -0.96
C LYS A 201 0.47 -11.55 -1.45
N HIS A 202 0.57 -10.90 -2.60
CA HIS A 202 1.85 -10.46 -3.15
C HIS A 202 2.46 -9.33 -2.35
N LEU A 203 1.70 -8.30 -2.00
CA LEU A 203 2.21 -7.14 -1.27
C LEU A 203 2.59 -7.49 0.16
N LYS A 204 1.81 -8.34 0.84
CA LYS A 204 2.18 -8.85 2.16
C LYS A 204 3.51 -9.58 2.13
N LEU A 205 3.71 -10.50 1.18
CA LEU A 205 4.98 -11.21 1.03
C LEU A 205 6.13 -10.27 0.68
N PHE A 206 5.89 -9.28 -0.19
CA PHE A 206 6.90 -8.29 -0.56
C PHE A 206 7.37 -7.48 0.65
N TYR A 207 6.44 -6.94 1.46
CA TYR A 207 6.80 -6.17 2.64
C TYR A 207 7.36 -7.04 3.77
N GLU A 208 6.86 -8.26 3.98
CA GLU A 208 7.43 -9.18 4.97
C GLU A 208 8.86 -9.58 4.62
N GLN A 209 9.16 -9.88 3.35
CA GLN A 209 10.50 -10.25 2.91
C GLN A 209 11.45 -9.06 2.86
N GLY A 210 10.93 -7.88 2.52
CA GLY A 210 11.74 -6.68 2.36
C GLY A 210 11.97 -5.86 3.63
N THR A 211 11.19 -6.12 4.69
CA THR A 211 11.40 -5.50 6.01
C THR A 211 12.07 -6.45 7.00
N SER A 212 12.31 -7.70 6.61
CA SER A 212 13.01 -8.69 7.43
C SER A 212 14.52 -8.44 7.33
N ASP A 213 15.14 -8.11 8.47
CA ASP A 213 16.60 -8.07 8.60
C ASP A 213 17.13 -9.50 8.41
N LYS A 214 17.45 -9.88 7.17
CA LYS A 214 18.26 -11.07 6.95
C LYS A 214 19.69 -10.74 7.38
N LYS A 215 20.00 -11.10 8.63
CA LYS A 215 21.36 -11.30 9.13
C LYS A 215 22.07 -12.39 8.33
#